data_AF-A0A8X7PXW5-F1
#
_entry.id   AF-A0A8X7PXW5-F1
#
_cell.length_a   1.000
_cell.length_b   1.000
_cell.length_c   1.000
_cell.angle_alpha   90.00
_cell.angle_beta   90.00
_cell.angle_gamma   90.00
#
_symmetry.space_group_name_H-M   'P 1'
#
loop_
_entity.id
_entity.type
_entity.pdbx_description
1 polymer ?
#
loop_
_entity_poly.entity_id
_entity_poly.type
_entity_poly.pdbx_seq_one_letter_code
_entity_poly.pdbx_strand_id
1 'polypeptide(L)'
;MVLPPNTTVVNHLWQDGPLKEGDRLGMHAMSGDHLKSMSTLDLLSGQVTASKSVNGNILLVKRIHGLVNTVSWGFSCLLELWQHVT
;
A
#
# COMPACT_ATOMS: atom_id res chain seq x y z
N MET A 1 16.97 -4.58 -13.35
CA MET A 1 16.21 -3.34 -13.66
C MET A 1 16.98 -2.18 -13.07
N VAL A 2 17.45 -1.24 -13.88
CA VAL A 2 18.31 -0.11 -13.46
C VAL A 2 17.63 1.18 -13.92
N LEU A 3 17.52 2.17 -13.04
CA LEU A 3 16.94 3.46 -13.40
C LEU A 3 17.91 4.29 -14.25
N PRO A 4 17.39 5.16 -15.14
CA PRO A 4 18.22 6.12 -15.85
C PRO A 4 19.03 6.98 -14.86
N PRO A 5 20.25 7.39 -15.22
CA PRO A 5 21.09 8.24 -14.38
C PRO A 5 20.33 9.48 -13.89
N ASN A 6 20.54 9.86 -12.63
CA ASN A 6 19.90 11.01 -11.97
C ASN A 6 18.36 10.95 -11.84
N THR A 7 17.74 9.79 -12.07
CA THR A 7 16.31 9.60 -11.78
C THR A 7 16.14 9.09 -10.36
N THR A 8 15.69 9.96 -9.46
CA THR A 8 15.33 9.58 -8.09
C THR A 8 13.81 9.57 -7.89
N VAL A 9 13.08 10.35 -8.67
CA VAL A 9 11.62 10.48 -8.56
C VAL A 9 10.92 9.60 -9.60
N VAL A 10 10.04 8.71 -9.15
CA VAL A 10 9.23 7.83 -9.99
C VAL A 10 7.75 7.95 -9.63
N ASN A 11 6.88 7.80 -10.62
CA ASN A 11 5.46 7.65 -10.37
C ASN A 11 5.12 6.16 -10.26
N HIS A 12 4.47 5.80 -9.16
CA HIS A 12 3.92 4.49 -8.91
C HIS A 12 2.40 4.55 -9.08
N LEU A 13 1.88 3.70 -9.97
CA LEU A 13 0.45 3.59 -10.27
C LEU A 13 0.01 2.16 -9.95
N TRP A 14 -1.12 2.03 -9.26
CA TRP A 14 -1.80 0.74 -9.10
C TRP A 14 -2.98 0.68 -10.07
N GLN A 15 -3.02 -0.37 -10.90
CA GLN A 15 -4.13 -0.63 -11.80
C GLN A 15 -4.48 -2.11 -11.75
N ASP A 16 -5.74 -2.42 -11.44
CA ASP A 16 -6.34 -3.73 -11.67
C ASP A 16 -7.19 -3.69 -12.95
N GLY A 17 -7.34 -4.86 -13.57
CA GLY A 17 -8.03 -5.00 -14.85
C GLY A 17 -8.84 -6.29 -14.93
N PRO A 18 -9.95 -6.29 -15.70
CA PRO A 18 -10.74 -7.48 -15.87
C PRO A 18 -10.00 -8.51 -16.72
N LEU A 19 -9.80 -9.70 -16.17
CA LEU A 19 -9.44 -10.91 -16.91
C LEU A 19 -10.72 -11.56 -17.41
N LYS A 20 -10.85 -11.71 -18.73
CA LYS A 20 -11.95 -12.41 -19.38
C LYS A 20 -11.61 -13.90 -19.50
N GLU A 21 -12.65 -14.70 -19.77
CA GLU A 21 -12.50 -16.13 -20.03
C GLU A 21 -11.45 -16.41 -21.12
N GLY A 22 -10.66 -17.47 -20.91
CA GLY A 22 -9.53 -17.83 -21.78
C GLY A 22 -8.31 -16.91 -21.63
N ASP A 23 -8.06 -16.38 -20.43
CA ASP A 23 -6.91 -15.51 -20.09
C ASP A 23 -6.76 -14.26 -20.96
N ARG A 24 -7.89 -13.77 -21.48
CA ARG A 24 -7.92 -12.59 -22.35
C ARG A 24 -8.04 -11.32 -21.52
N LEU A 25 -7.17 -10.34 -21.77
CA LEU A 25 -7.29 -9.03 -21.15
C LEU A 25 -8.57 -8.31 -21.63
N GLY A 26 -9.36 -7.79 -20.69
CA GLY A 26 -10.51 -6.94 -20.96
C GLY A 26 -10.15 -5.45 -20.98
N MET A 27 -11.04 -4.63 -21.53
CA MET A 27 -10.87 -3.17 -21.48
C MET A 27 -11.05 -2.67 -20.04
N HIS A 28 -10.10 -1.85 -19.56
CA HIS A 28 -10.23 -1.17 -18.27
C HIS A 28 -11.26 -0.04 -18.35
N ALA A 29 -12.00 0.18 -17.27
CA ALA A 29 -12.83 1.37 -17.15
C ALA A 29 -11.93 2.61 -17.14
N MET A 30 -12.18 3.56 -18.04
CA MET A 30 -11.48 4.86 -18.11
C MET A 30 -12.07 5.89 -17.14
N SER A 31 -12.72 5.44 -16.07
CA SER A 31 -13.34 6.27 -15.04
C SER A 31 -13.32 5.55 -13.70
N GLY A 32 -13.26 6.31 -12.60
CA GLY A 32 -13.33 5.77 -11.24
C GLY A 32 -12.10 6.10 -10.39
N ASP A 33 -12.12 5.68 -9.13
CA ASP A 33 -11.07 6.02 -8.17
C ASP A 33 -9.73 5.32 -8.43
N HIS A 34 -9.72 4.26 -9.26
CA HIS A 34 -8.51 3.52 -9.61
C HIS A 34 -7.55 4.41 -10.42
N LEU A 35 -8.07 5.35 -11.21
CA LEU A 35 -7.26 6.36 -11.90
C LEU A 35 -6.57 7.35 -10.96
N LYS A 36 -7.07 7.48 -9.72
CA LYS A 36 -6.46 8.32 -8.68
C LYS A 36 -5.49 7.52 -7.80
N SER A 37 -5.34 6.22 -8.03
CA SER A 37 -4.43 5.33 -7.30
C SER A 37 -3.00 5.49 -7.81
N MET A 38 -2.48 6.71 -7.69
CA MET A 38 -1.14 7.08 -8.09
C MET A 38 -0.41 7.80 -6.96
N SER A 39 0.90 7.58 -6.89
CA SER A 39 1.80 8.23 -5.94
C SER A 39 3.15 8.51 -6.56
N THR A 40 3.75 9.63 -6.21
CA THR A 40 5.13 9.95 -6.56
C THR A 40 6.04 9.49 -5.43
N LEU A 41 7.06 8.69 -5.76
CA LEU A 41 8.06 8.15 -4.84
C LEU A 41 9.41 8.74 -5.20
N ASP A 42 10.05 9.40 -4.24
CA ASP A 42 11.47 9.76 -4.32
C ASP A 42 12.30 8.65 -3.68
N LEU A 43 13.05 7.92 -4.49
CA LEU A 43 13.91 6.81 -4.09
C LEU A 43 15.12 7.25 -3.27
N LEU A 44 15.51 8.52 -3.34
CA LEU A 44 16.63 9.04 -2.55
C LEU A 44 16.21 9.36 -1.11
N SER A 45 15.07 10.04 -0.93
CA SER A 45 14.55 10.41 0.38
C SER A 45 13.59 9.38 0.99
N GLY A 46 13.08 8.45 0.18
CA GLY A 46 12.02 7.52 0.56
C GLY A 46 10.64 8.17 0.71
N GLN A 47 10.49 9.45 0.35
CA GLN A 47 9.24 10.17 0.51
C GLN A 47 8.21 9.73 -0.55
N VAL A 48 6.97 9.51 -0.10
CA VAL A 48 5.83 9.17 -0.97
C VAL A 48 4.77 10.26 -0.89
N THR A 49 4.40 10.82 -2.04
CA THR A 49 3.30 11.78 -2.18
C THR A 49 2.18 11.14 -2.99
N ALA A 50 1.04 10.87 -2.35
CA ALA A 50 -0.15 10.34 -3.04
C ALA A 50 -1.01 11.47 -3.60
N SER A 51 -1.69 11.24 -4.73
CA SER A 51 -2.57 12.24 -5.37
C SER A 51 -3.81 12.62 -4.54
N LYS A 52 -4.15 11.84 -3.51
CA LYS A 52 -5.22 12.16 -2.57
C LYS A 52 -4.61 12.83 -1.34
N SER A 53 -4.99 14.10 -1.09
CA SER A 53 -4.59 14.81 0.12
C SER A 53 -4.96 14.00 1.37
N VAL A 54 -3.97 13.73 2.20
CA VAL A 54 -4.11 12.99 3.45
C VAL A 54 -4.80 13.92 4.45
N ASN A 55 -6.13 13.80 4.59
CA ASN A 55 -6.88 14.54 5.60
C ASN A 55 -6.35 14.22 7.01
N GLY A 56 -6.27 15.19 7.93
CA GLY A 56 -5.70 14.96 9.27
C GLY A 56 -6.29 13.76 10.02
N ASN A 57 -7.58 13.48 9.79
CA ASN A 57 -8.29 12.32 10.34
C ASN A 57 -7.70 10.96 9.89
N ILE A 58 -7.15 10.84 8.67
CA ILE A 58 -6.61 9.56 8.19
C ILE A 58 -5.24 9.25 8.78
N LEU A 59 -4.46 10.27 9.18
CA LEU A 59 -3.21 10.05 9.93
C LEU A 59 -3.49 9.48 11.32
N LEU A 60 -4.54 9.98 11.98
CA LEU A 60 -4.99 9.44 13.27
C LEU A 60 -5.43 7.98 13.12
N VAL A 61 -6.25 7.67 12.11
CA VAL A 61 -6.69 6.30 11.83
C VAL A 61 -5.50 5.37 11.59
N LYS A 62 -4.49 5.79 10.81
CA LYS A 62 -3.26 5.01 10.56
C LYS A 62 -2.50 4.71 11.86
N ARG A 63 -2.37 5.68 12.76
CA ARG A 63 -1.69 5.49 14.06
C ARG A 63 -2.44 4.50 14.95
N ILE A 64 -3.76 4.65 15.07
CA ILE A 64 -4.60 3.74 15.86
C ILE A 64 -4.52 2.32 15.29
N HIS A 65 -4.61 2.17 13.97
CA HIS A 65 -4.48 0.89 13.30
C HIS A 65 -3.14 0.20 13.61
N GLY A 66 -2.02 0.94 13.52
CA GLY A 66 -0.70 0.39 13.84
C GLY A 66 -0.56 -0.07 15.30
N LEU A 67 -1.12 0.70 16.24
CA LEU A 67 -1.12 0.34 17.67
C LEU A 67 -1.93 -0.93 17.90
N VAL A 68 -3.17 -0.98 17.40
CA VAL A 68 -4.06 -2.14 17.54
C VAL A 68 -3.40 -3.39 16.94
N ASN A 69 -2.84 -3.28 15.73
CA ASN A 69 -2.14 -4.38 15.10
C ASN A 69 -0.97 -4.90 15.96
N THR A 70 -0.12 -4.00 16.45
CA THR A 70 1.04 -4.38 17.29
C THR A 70 0.61 -5.10 18.56
N VAL A 71 -0.44 -4.63 19.25
CA VAL A 71 -0.98 -5.28 20.45
C VAL A 71 -1.60 -6.64 20.12
N SER A 72 -2.39 -6.74 19.06
CA SER A 72 -3.06 -7.99 18.67
C SER A 72 -2.05 -9.10 18.32
N TRP A 73 -1.06 -8.80 17.49
CA TRP A 73 -0.02 -9.77 17.14
C TRP A 73 0.89 -10.09 18.33
N GLY A 74 1.27 -9.08 19.11
CA GLY A 74 2.09 -9.30 20.32
C GLY A 74 1.40 -10.21 21.32
N PHE A 75 0.11 -9.99 21.57
CA PHE A 75 -0.68 -10.83 22.46
C PHE A 75 -0.87 -12.24 21.90
N SER A 76 -1.15 -12.38 20.60
CA SER A 76 -1.30 -13.68 19.94
C SER A 76 0.00 -14.50 20.03
N CYS A 77 1.15 -13.88 19.74
CA CYS A 77 2.46 -14.52 19.85
C CYS A 77 2.80 -14.90 21.29
N LEU A 78 2.52 -14.02 22.26
CA LEU A 78 2.74 -14.32 23.68
C LEU A 78 1.88 -15.50 24.15
N LEU A 79 0.62 -15.55 23.73
CA LEU A 79 -0.28 -16.64 24.06
C LEU A 79 0.19 -17.96 23.45
N GLU A 80 0.65 -17.94 22.20
CA GLU A 80 1.18 -19.12 21.50
C GLU A 80 2.45 -19.67 22.17
N LEU A 81 3.37 -18.79 22.59
CA LEU A 81 4.56 -19.18 23.34
C LEU A 81 4.19 -19.80 24.70
N TRP A 82 3.16 -19.27 25.36
CA TRP A 82 2.70 -19.79 26.65
C TRP A 82 2.14 -21.22 26.52
N GLN A 83 1.41 -21.54 25.45
CA GLN A 83 0.89 -22.90 25.20
C GLN A 83 1.99 -23.95 24.98
N HIS A 84 3.22 -23.56 24.62
CA HIS A 84 4.34 -24.48 24.40
C HIS A 84 5.20 -24.69 25.65
N VAL A 85 4.99 -23.92 26.72
CA VAL A 85 5.77 -23.98 27.98
C VAL A 85 4.94 -24.61 29.12
N THR A 86 3.64 -24.82 28.92
CA THR A 86 2.72 -25.55 29.81
C THR A 86 2.39 -26.92 29.24
#